data_AF-W9HFW6-F1
#
_entry.id   AF-W9HFW6-F1
#
_cell.length_a   1.000
_cell.length_b   1.000
_cell.length_c   1.000
_cell.angle_alpha   90.00
_cell.angle_beta   90.00
_cell.angle_gamma   90.00
#
_symmetry.space_group_name_H-M   'P 1'
#
loop_
_entity.id
_entity.type
_entity.pdbx_description
1 polymer ?
#
loop_
_entity_poly.entity_id
_entity_poly.type
_entity_poly.pdbx_seq_one_letter_code
_entity_poly.pdbx_strand_id
1 'polypeptide(L)'
;MPTLQQTGLDEANDITSSYVVLGIPVPRIAQELACTPPVCWATEGDIRAVELLRDFGSDRGMEAMQACNLATGYSDVIILLERPRAKTYDIAFEKFVQNSDTLRAVDELIRFATKGTRSIYTVTVLDAFSFEEIRESTVNNKECHKLLGKILRVKKPRVVIRCHRDKYQDLWMRRFEVQGEGYRLWRSEISIDDNHTTVVFQSFHPSCAIHNTDCRPEYRALLIHHFVAAFGELQGRGQLPTCAEDLRLLCLRKGERRTKPTLSLYLAARYIRHLFSERYDELDKAIPIEIADSTPEEAMKDCSHAFSAMYQCFSNLSKGECSPGSLAIAKIMNFYWKDFFKQEPLFRQIAWLLRMKGCQQQEWITPKPNTLKLDGSIILLSIEERLERLTVREADLPEGGLTRKRAELLKKTREKTREAEGHLRQAPVTELAESMRIAEVLQYYGPFWQSGTNSLDGNVVNVVFHHGYLNELERLLQGLLITTPEGDLVPRIL
;
A
#
# COMPACT_ATOMS: atom_id res chain seq x y z
N MET A 1 -21.14 -25.00 -17.37
CA MET A 1 -21.50 -24.51 -16.03
C MET A 1 -20.66 -23.27 -15.76
N PRO A 2 -21.26 -22.06 -15.63
CA PRO A 2 -20.50 -20.84 -15.45
C PRO A 2 -20.08 -20.64 -13.99
N THR A 3 -18.84 -20.21 -13.82
CA THR A 3 -18.13 -19.90 -12.57
C THR A 3 -18.82 -18.75 -11.85
N LEU A 4 -19.45 -19.02 -10.71
CA LEU A 4 -20.31 -18.08 -9.98
C LEU A 4 -19.63 -17.41 -8.76
N GLN A 5 -18.29 -17.25 -8.77
CA GLN A 5 -17.54 -16.79 -7.58
C GLN A 5 -16.60 -15.58 -7.79
N GLN A 6 -16.62 -14.89 -8.93
CA GLN A 6 -15.81 -13.68 -9.14
C GLN A 6 -16.53 -12.35 -8.88
N THR A 7 -17.86 -12.30 -8.95
CA THR A 7 -18.62 -11.04 -8.99
C THR A 7 -18.60 -10.26 -7.67
N GLY A 8 -18.59 -10.93 -6.51
CA GLY A 8 -18.58 -10.25 -5.20
C GLY A 8 -17.24 -9.60 -4.82
N LEU A 9 -16.12 -10.13 -5.32
CA LEU A 9 -14.78 -9.54 -5.14
C LEU A 9 -14.60 -8.31 -6.04
N ASP A 10 -15.20 -8.31 -7.23
CA ASP A 10 -15.08 -7.21 -8.19
C ASP A 10 -15.92 -5.98 -7.78
N GLU A 11 -17.14 -6.17 -7.25
CA GLU A 11 -17.97 -5.05 -6.76
C GLU A 11 -17.43 -4.42 -5.46
N ALA A 12 -16.93 -5.24 -4.52
CA ALA A 12 -16.26 -4.73 -3.31
C ALA A 12 -14.89 -4.09 -3.63
N ASN A 13 -14.22 -4.56 -4.69
CA ASN A 13 -13.01 -3.91 -5.20
C ASN A 13 -13.31 -2.53 -5.77
N ASP A 14 -14.47 -2.28 -6.37
CA ASP A 14 -14.76 -1.00 -7.03
C ASP A 14 -15.01 0.14 -6.02
N ILE A 15 -15.80 -0.12 -4.96
CA ILE A 15 -16.04 0.86 -3.89
C ILE A 15 -14.76 1.16 -3.11
N THR A 16 -13.92 0.14 -2.87
CA THR A 16 -12.70 0.32 -2.06
C THR A 16 -11.49 0.74 -2.86
N SER A 17 -11.53 0.57 -4.19
CA SER A 17 -10.60 1.20 -5.12
C SER A 17 -10.61 2.73 -4.97
N SER A 18 -11.79 3.33 -4.74
CA SER A 18 -11.91 4.79 -4.60
C SER A 18 -11.17 5.40 -3.39
N TYR A 19 -10.84 4.58 -2.38
CA TYR A 19 -10.18 5.02 -1.15
C TYR A 19 -8.75 4.50 -0.99
N VAL A 20 -8.22 3.85 -2.03
CA VAL A 20 -6.78 3.56 -2.14
C VAL A 20 -6.18 4.57 -3.10
N VAL A 21 -5.27 5.39 -2.60
CA VAL A 21 -4.66 6.49 -3.37
C VAL A 21 -3.16 6.36 -3.29
N LEU A 22 -2.47 6.43 -4.42
CA LEU A 22 -1.04 6.15 -4.53
C LEU A 22 -0.68 4.76 -3.96
N GLY A 23 -1.60 3.80 -4.09
CA GLY A 23 -1.43 2.45 -3.55
C GLY A 23 -1.47 2.36 -2.02
N ILE A 24 -1.88 3.39 -1.28
CA ILE A 24 -2.08 3.32 0.18
C ILE A 24 -3.56 3.48 0.53
N PRO A 25 -4.08 2.75 1.53
CA PRO A 25 -5.43 2.98 2.01
C PRO A 25 -5.51 4.33 2.75
N VAL A 26 -6.53 5.13 2.44
CA VAL A 26 -6.73 6.46 3.02
C VAL A 26 -7.71 6.36 4.19
N PRO A 27 -7.43 6.88 5.40
CA PRO A 27 -8.34 6.84 6.55
C PRO A 27 -9.55 7.75 6.37
N ARG A 28 -10.61 7.51 7.16
CA ARG A 28 -11.86 8.30 7.12
C ARG A 28 -11.63 9.80 7.29
N ILE A 29 -10.79 10.22 8.23
CA ILE A 29 -10.51 11.65 8.45
C ILE A 29 -9.97 12.35 7.20
N ALA A 30 -9.23 11.65 6.34
CA ALA A 30 -8.71 12.22 5.10
C ALA A 30 -9.72 12.10 3.94
N GLN A 31 -10.54 11.03 3.92
CA GLN A 31 -11.65 10.88 2.97
C GLN A 31 -12.70 12.00 3.11
N GLU A 32 -12.99 12.41 4.34
CA GLU A 32 -13.98 13.45 4.65
C GLU A 32 -13.56 14.85 4.18
N LEU A 33 -12.25 15.10 4.05
CA LEU A 33 -11.70 16.38 3.60
C LEU A 33 -11.85 16.59 2.09
N ALA A 34 -11.88 15.51 1.30
CA ALA A 34 -12.12 15.60 -0.13
C ALA A 34 -13.50 16.22 -0.40
N CYS A 35 -13.61 17.05 -1.44
CA CYS A 35 -14.84 17.74 -1.75
C CYS A 35 -15.06 17.84 -3.25
N THR A 36 -16.31 17.80 -3.69
CA THR A 36 -16.67 18.05 -5.10
C THR A 36 -16.47 19.54 -5.38
N PRO A 37 -15.49 19.93 -6.21
CA PRO A 37 -15.27 21.33 -6.54
C PRO A 37 -16.46 21.90 -7.35
N PRO A 38 -16.61 23.24 -7.40
CA PRO A 38 -17.62 23.86 -8.24
C PRO A 38 -17.44 23.48 -9.72
N VAL A 39 -18.53 23.51 -10.48
CA VAL A 39 -18.50 23.31 -11.93
C VAL A 39 -17.68 24.44 -12.55
N CYS A 40 -16.71 24.08 -13.38
CA CYS A 40 -15.93 25.01 -14.20
C CYS A 40 -16.34 24.84 -15.66
N TRP A 41 -16.46 25.94 -16.37
CA TRP A 41 -16.76 25.95 -17.80
C TRP A 41 -15.48 26.22 -18.59
N ALA A 42 -15.42 25.70 -19.81
CA ALA A 42 -14.34 26.01 -20.73
C ALA A 42 -14.36 27.50 -21.08
N THR A 43 -13.18 28.07 -21.27
CA THR A 43 -12.94 29.47 -21.60
C THR A 43 -12.10 29.58 -22.86
N GLU A 44 -12.12 30.74 -23.51
CA GLU A 44 -11.22 31.02 -24.64
C GLU A 44 -9.74 30.86 -24.25
N GLY A 45 -9.41 31.16 -22.99
CA GLY A 45 -8.08 30.94 -22.42
C GLY A 45 -7.62 29.48 -22.47
N ASP A 46 -8.55 28.53 -22.37
CA ASP A 46 -8.24 27.09 -22.43
C ASP A 46 -7.82 26.67 -23.84
N ILE A 47 -8.50 27.19 -24.87
CA ILE A 47 -8.15 26.97 -26.27
C ILE A 47 -6.80 27.63 -26.58
N ARG A 48 -6.66 28.90 -26.19
CA ARG A 48 -5.45 29.69 -26.43
C ARG A 48 -4.21 29.08 -25.79
N ALA A 49 -4.35 28.48 -24.61
CA ALA A 49 -3.25 27.80 -23.94
C ALA A 49 -2.71 26.61 -24.76
N VAL A 50 -3.60 25.82 -25.34
CA VAL A 50 -3.24 24.68 -26.19
C VAL A 50 -2.57 25.15 -27.47
N GLU A 51 -3.07 26.22 -28.10
CA GLU A 51 -2.44 26.84 -29.28
C GLU A 51 -1.02 27.30 -28.98
N LEU A 52 -0.82 28.05 -27.88
CA LEU A 52 0.50 28.52 -27.46
C LEU A 52 1.49 27.37 -27.27
N LEU A 53 1.04 26.26 -26.67
CA LEU A 53 1.89 25.09 -26.43
C LEU A 53 2.22 24.34 -27.72
N ARG A 54 1.23 24.21 -28.62
CA ARG A 54 1.38 23.59 -29.94
C ARG A 54 2.37 24.36 -30.82
N ASP A 55 2.22 25.69 -30.86
CA ASP A 55 3.09 26.56 -31.64
C ASP A 55 4.53 26.52 -31.12
N PHE A 56 4.71 26.49 -29.79
CA PHE A 56 6.03 26.41 -29.18
C PHE A 56 6.72 25.05 -29.44
N GLY A 57 5.95 23.97 -29.52
CA GLY A 57 6.45 22.61 -29.74
C GLY A 57 6.27 22.08 -31.16
N SER A 58 6.12 22.94 -32.17
CA SER A 58 5.72 22.54 -33.53
C SER A 58 6.63 21.48 -34.17
N ASP A 59 7.89 21.43 -33.77
CA ASP A 59 8.91 20.49 -34.24
C ASP A 59 9.02 19.20 -33.39
N ARG A 60 8.27 19.10 -32.29
CA ARG A 60 8.32 17.98 -31.32
C ARG A 60 7.34 16.84 -31.59
N GLY A 61 6.50 16.97 -32.61
CA GLY A 61 5.58 15.92 -33.06
C GLY A 61 4.68 15.39 -31.94
N MET A 62 4.80 14.09 -31.62
CA MET A 62 3.94 13.41 -30.64
C MET A 62 4.12 13.93 -29.22
N GLU A 63 5.30 14.41 -28.84
CA GLU A 63 5.53 15.00 -27.52
C GLU A 63 4.67 16.26 -27.33
N ALA A 64 4.65 17.15 -28.33
CA ALA A 64 3.79 18.34 -28.33
C ALA A 64 2.31 17.97 -28.27
N MET A 65 1.89 16.90 -28.93
CA MET A 65 0.52 16.42 -28.85
C MET A 65 0.15 15.97 -27.42
N GLN A 66 1.03 15.21 -26.73
CA GLN A 66 0.75 14.80 -25.35
C GLN A 66 0.75 15.98 -24.37
N ALA A 67 1.67 16.93 -24.54
CA ALA A 67 1.69 18.16 -23.75
C ALA A 67 0.41 18.97 -23.97
N CYS A 68 -0.08 19.06 -25.23
CA CYS A 68 -1.36 19.68 -25.55
C CYS A 68 -2.53 18.96 -24.87
N ASN A 69 -2.54 17.62 -24.89
CA ASN A 69 -3.58 16.81 -24.23
C ASN A 69 -3.65 17.11 -22.73
N LEU A 70 -2.49 17.20 -22.04
CA LEU A 70 -2.41 17.58 -20.62
C LEU A 70 -2.88 19.03 -20.37
N ALA A 71 -2.71 19.93 -21.35
CA ALA A 71 -3.09 21.33 -21.23
C ALA A 71 -4.60 21.59 -21.47
N THR A 72 -5.34 20.65 -22.05
CA THR A 72 -6.76 20.82 -22.44
C THR A 72 -7.74 21.00 -21.26
N GLY A 73 -7.33 20.67 -20.03
CA GLY A 73 -8.18 20.82 -18.85
C GLY A 73 -8.66 22.25 -18.58
N TYR A 74 -9.57 22.39 -17.62
CA TYR A 74 -10.16 23.69 -17.28
C TYR A 74 -9.16 24.65 -16.62
N SER A 75 -9.48 25.94 -16.69
CA SER A 75 -8.65 27.02 -16.18
C SER A 75 -8.57 27.11 -14.66
N ASP A 76 -9.56 26.63 -13.92
CA ASP A 76 -9.67 26.95 -12.49
C ASP A 76 -8.57 26.34 -11.60
N VAL A 77 -8.01 25.18 -11.97
CA VAL A 77 -6.86 24.56 -11.31
C VAL A 77 -5.80 24.18 -12.34
N ILE A 78 -4.56 24.63 -12.12
CA ILE A 78 -3.39 24.24 -12.93
C ILE A 78 -2.36 23.55 -12.05
N ILE A 79 -1.85 22.40 -12.49
CA ILE A 79 -0.77 21.68 -11.82
C ILE A 79 0.52 21.89 -12.62
N LEU A 80 1.57 22.40 -11.95
CA LEU A 80 2.89 22.63 -12.55
C LEU A 80 3.86 21.53 -12.11
N LEU A 81 4.23 20.67 -13.05
CA LEU A 81 5.32 19.70 -12.91
C LEU A 81 6.64 20.31 -13.37
N GLU A 82 7.74 19.60 -13.15
CA GLU A 82 9.08 20.10 -13.51
C GLU A 82 9.34 19.96 -15.01
N ARG A 83 9.65 18.75 -15.45
CA ARG A 83 10.10 18.41 -16.81
C ARG A 83 9.30 17.21 -17.32
N PRO A 84 9.04 17.15 -18.63
CA PRO A 84 8.49 15.94 -19.23
C PRO A 84 9.50 14.80 -19.06
N ARG A 85 8.99 13.62 -18.75
CA ARG A 85 9.80 12.39 -18.72
C ARG A 85 8.92 11.21 -19.09
N ALA A 86 8.92 10.85 -20.36
CA ALA A 86 8.25 9.65 -20.84
C ALA A 86 9.21 8.78 -21.65
N LYS A 87 8.97 7.47 -21.62
CA LYS A 87 9.72 6.51 -22.45
C LYS A 87 9.24 6.52 -23.91
N THR A 88 7.98 6.88 -24.14
CA THR A 88 7.34 6.82 -25.46
C THR A 88 6.18 7.81 -25.50
N TYR A 89 6.12 8.61 -26.56
CA TYR A 89 5.04 9.59 -26.81
C TYR A 89 4.05 9.13 -27.90
N ASP A 90 4.45 8.17 -28.74
CA ASP A 90 3.63 7.58 -29.81
C ASP A 90 2.67 6.49 -29.30
N ILE A 91 1.77 6.89 -28.40
CA ILE A 91 0.74 6.03 -27.81
C ILE A 91 -0.50 6.88 -27.52
N ALA A 92 -1.66 6.22 -27.37
CA ALA A 92 -2.87 6.90 -26.93
C ALA A 92 -2.68 7.59 -25.57
N PHE A 93 -3.31 8.75 -25.37
CA PHE A 93 -3.12 9.58 -24.17
C PHE A 93 -3.40 8.83 -22.86
N GLU A 94 -4.42 7.97 -22.82
CA GLU A 94 -4.70 7.12 -21.66
C GLU A 94 -3.51 6.22 -21.32
N LYS A 95 -2.95 5.54 -22.32
CA LYS A 95 -1.79 4.67 -22.15
C LYS A 95 -0.53 5.47 -21.80
N PHE A 96 -0.41 6.70 -22.30
CA PHE A 96 0.64 7.64 -21.94
C PHE A 96 0.60 7.99 -20.44
N VAL A 97 -0.57 8.36 -19.92
CA VAL A 97 -0.77 8.61 -18.49
C VAL A 97 -0.46 7.36 -17.66
N GLN A 98 -0.99 6.20 -18.05
CA GLN A 98 -0.79 4.94 -17.31
C GLN A 98 0.67 4.47 -17.28
N ASN A 99 1.44 4.75 -18.34
CA ASN A 99 2.86 4.41 -18.44
C ASN A 99 3.78 5.35 -17.66
N SER A 100 3.27 6.51 -17.20
CA SER A 100 4.01 7.46 -16.38
C SER A 100 3.55 7.37 -14.92
N ASP A 101 4.40 6.84 -14.05
CA ASP A 101 4.08 6.74 -12.62
C ASP A 101 3.69 8.10 -12.02
N THR A 102 4.34 9.19 -12.44
CA THR A 102 4.02 10.55 -11.99
C THR A 102 2.65 11.00 -12.48
N LEU A 103 2.31 10.82 -13.76
CA LEU A 103 1.02 11.25 -14.29
C LEU A 103 -0.14 10.39 -13.75
N ARG A 104 0.06 9.08 -13.61
CA ARG A 104 -0.90 8.19 -12.95
C ARG A 104 -1.18 8.65 -11.52
N ALA A 105 -0.13 8.98 -10.76
CA ALA A 105 -0.30 9.51 -9.41
C ALA A 105 -1.02 10.87 -9.37
N VAL A 106 -0.73 11.76 -10.32
CA VAL A 106 -1.45 13.03 -10.45
C VAL A 106 -2.94 12.78 -10.70
N ASP A 107 -3.29 11.85 -11.61
CA ASP A 107 -4.68 11.48 -11.88
C ASP A 107 -5.37 10.90 -10.63
N GLU A 108 -4.73 9.97 -9.92
CA GLU A 108 -5.23 9.40 -8.67
C GLU A 108 -5.49 10.48 -7.60
N LEU A 109 -4.56 11.43 -7.44
CA LEU A 109 -4.69 12.54 -6.49
C LEU A 109 -5.82 13.51 -6.85
N ILE A 110 -5.95 13.85 -8.14
CA ILE A 110 -7.04 14.72 -8.63
C ILE A 110 -8.39 14.02 -8.35
N ARG A 111 -8.53 12.76 -8.76
CA ARG A 111 -9.76 12.00 -8.57
C ARG A 111 -10.12 11.91 -7.10
N PHE A 112 -9.16 11.57 -6.23
CA PHE A 112 -9.43 11.50 -4.80
C PHE A 112 -9.88 12.87 -4.23
N ALA A 113 -9.09 13.93 -4.46
CA ALA A 113 -9.35 15.25 -3.91
C ALA A 113 -10.72 15.82 -4.34
N THR A 114 -11.22 15.39 -5.50
CA THR A 114 -12.47 15.87 -6.11
C THR A 114 -13.63 14.88 -6.05
N LYS A 115 -13.51 13.79 -5.29
CA LYS A 115 -14.50 12.69 -5.23
C LYS A 115 -14.87 12.13 -6.62
N GLY A 116 -13.88 12.00 -7.48
CA GLY A 116 -13.98 11.44 -8.82
C GLY A 116 -14.58 12.38 -9.88
N THR A 117 -15.00 13.59 -9.51
CA THR A 117 -15.63 14.53 -10.45
C THR A 117 -14.63 15.19 -11.40
N ARG A 118 -13.34 15.12 -11.09
CA ARG A 118 -12.25 15.54 -11.98
C ARG A 118 -11.21 14.45 -12.14
N SER A 119 -10.41 14.59 -13.19
CA SER A 119 -9.30 13.72 -13.54
C SER A 119 -8.22 14.54 -14.26
N ILE A 120 -7.12 13.89 -14.62
CA ILE A 120 -6.06 14.51 -15.44
C ILE A 120 -6.57 14.96 -16.83
N TYR A 121 -7.73 14.46 -17.27
CA TYR A 121 -8.37 14.87 -18.53
C TYR A 121 -9.12 16.20 -18.41
N THR A 122 -9.48 16.61 -17.20
CA THR A 122 -10.29 17.82 -16.96
C THR A 122 -9.54 18.89 -16.17
N VAL A 123 -8.34 18.59 -15.69
CA VAL A 123 -7.45 19.52 -14.98
C VAL A 123 -6.22 19.78 -15.83
N THR A 124 -5.86 21.05 -16.01
CA THR A 124 -4.66 21.39 -16.77
C THR A 124 -3.40 21.01 -16.02
N VAL A 125 -2.54 20.21 -16.66
CA VAL A 125 -1.20 19.86 -16.17
C VAL A 125 -0.17 20.40 -17.16
N LEU A 126 0.84 21.12 -16.64
CA LEU A 126 1.88 21.75 -17.44
C LEU A 126 3.25 21.44 -16.86
N ASP A 127 4.25 21.29 -17.72
CA ASP A 127 5.66 21.25 -17.32
C ASP A 127 6.27 22.65 -17.36
N ALA A 128 6.96 23.03 -16.30
CA ALA A 128 7.69 24.30 -16.22
C ALA A 128 8.78 24.44 -17.30
N PHE A 129 9.37 23.31 -17.68
CA PHE A 129 10.42 23.19 -18.69
C PHE A 129 9.90 22.36 -19.87
N SER A 130 8.85 22.85 -20.53
CA SER A 130 8.20 22.15 -21.64
C SER A 130 9.22 21.79 -22.74
N PHE A 131 9.20 20.53 -23.19
CA PHE A 131 10.08 19.98 -24.23
C PHE A 131 11.58 19.90 -23.90
N GLU A 132 11.92 20.02 -22.60
CA GLU A 132 13.30 19.97 -22.12
C GLU A 132 13.48 18.83 -21.10
N GLU A 133 13.78 17.62 -21.59
CA GLU A 133 13.98 16.44 -20.73
C GLU A 133 15.31 16.47 -19.94
N ILE A 134 16.36 17.05 -20.52
CA ILE A 134 17.72 17.04 -19.96
C ILE A 134 17.88 18.21 -18.98
N ARG A 135 18.12 17.89 -17.70
CA ARG A 135 18.21 18.89 -16.63
C ARG A 135 19.43 19.80 -16.75
N GLU A 136 20.53 19.25 -17.26
CA GLU A 136 21.79 19.96 -17.45
C GLU A 136 21.72 20.98 -18.60
N SER A 137 20.80 20.78 -19.55
CA SER A 137 20.51 21.75 -20.61
C SER A 137 19.65 22.87 -20.04
N THR A 138 20.21 24.08 -19.99
CA THR A 138 19.50 25.28 -19.53
C THR A 138 19.20 26.27 -20.64
N VAL A 139 19.54 25.93 -21.89
CA VAL A 139 19.56 26.81 -23.05
C VAL A 139 18.20 27.48 -23.28
N ASN A 140 17.11 26.72 -23.16
CA ASN A 140 15.75 27.20 -23.45
C ASN A 140 14.89 27.46 -22.22
N ASN A 141 15.40 27.24 -21.00
CA ASN A 141 14.62 27.34 -19.76
C ASN A 141 13.85 28.66 -19.66
N LYS A 142 14.48 29.79 -20.01
CA LYS A 142 13.83 31.11 -20.00
C LYS A 142 12.64 31.19 -20.96
N GLU A 143 12.72 30.61 -22.15
CA GLU A 143 11.63 30.61 -23.12
C GLU A 143 10.49 29.68 -22.69
N CYS A 144 10.80 28.50 -22.11
CA CYS A 144 9.79 27.64 -21.48
C CYS A 144 9.02 28.39 -20.37
N HIS A 145 9.73 29.12 -19.52
CA HIS A 145 9.11 29.92 -18.46
C HIS A 145 8.26 31.07 -19.01
N LYS A 146 8.71 31.75 -20.08
CA LYS A 146 7.90 32.79 -20.74
C LYS A 146 6.63 32.20 -21.36
N LEU A 147 6.71 31.04 -21.99
CA LEU A 147 5.55 30.31 -22.51
C LEU A 147 4.58 29.98 -21.38
N LEU A 148 5.07 29.36 -20.31
CA LEU A 148 4.25 29.05 -19.13
C LEU A 148 3.56 30.32 -18.61
N GLY A 149 4.29 31.43 -18.51
CA GLY A 149 3.70 32.69 -18.09
C GLY A 149 2.65 33.26 -19.04
N LYS A 150 2.76 33.03 -20.36
CA LYS A 150 1.70 33.38 -21.31
C LYS A 150 0.46 32.51 -21.08
N ILE A 151 0.66 31.20 -20.90
CA ILE A 151 -0.44 30.24 -20.63
C ILE A 151 -1.18 30.62 -19.34
N LEU A 152 -0.48 30.91 -18.26
CA LEU A 152 -1.10 31.30 -16.99
C LEU A 152 -1.92 32.60 -17.11
N ARG A 153 -1.44 33.57 -17.90
CA ARG A 153 -2.17 34.83 -18.14
C ARG A 153 -3.44 34.65 -18.96
N VAL A 154 -3.44 33.74 -19.94
CA VAL A 154 -4.66 33.49 -20.74
C VAL A 154 -5.65 32.60 -20.00
N LYS A 155 -5.18 31.58 -19.26
CA LYS A 155 -6.07 30.70 -18.47
C LYS A 155 -6.61 31.36 -17.21
N LYS A 156 -5.86 32.29 -16.58
CA LYS A 156 -6.24 32.96 -15.33
C LYS A 156 -6.74 31.98 -14.25
N PRO A 157 -5.89 31.03 -13.81
CA PRO A 157 -6.32 30.04 -12.84
C PRO A 157 -6.70 30.64 -11.50
N ARG A 158 -7.69 30.05 -10.83
CA ARG A 158 -7.99 30.37 -9.43
C ARG A 158 -6.93 29.76 -8.52
N VAL A 159 -6.50 28.54 -8.82
CA VAL A 159 -5.52 27.78 -8.04
C VAL A 159 -4.40 27.26 -8.94
N VAL A 160 -3.16 27.39 -8.48
CA VAL A 160 -1.99 26.73 -9.09
C VAL A 160 -1.32 25.84 -8.05
N ILE A 161 -1.11 24.58 -8.39
CA ILE A 161 -0.33 23.63 -7.58
C ILE A 161 1.06 23.50 -8.20
N ARG A 162 2.05 24.13 -7.60
CA ARG A 162 3.45 24.01 -8.03
C ARG A 162 4.10 22.81 -7.35
N CYS A 163 4.45 21.80 -8.14
CA CYS A 163 5.00 20.52 -7.69
C CYS A 163 6.51 20.37 -7.96
N HIS A 164 7.24 21.46 -8.21
CA HIS A 164 8.69 21.44 -8.39
C HIS A 164 9.35 22.58 -7.61
N ARG A 165 10.67 22.49 -7.39
CA ARG A 165 11.44 23.50 -6.62
C ARG A 165 12.40 24.31 -7.47
N ASP A 166 12.64 23.90 -8.71
CA ASP A 166 13.55 24.57 -9.63
C ASP A 166 13.14 26.03 -9.87
N LYS A 167 14.13 26.93 -9.84
CA LYS A 167 13.93 28.37 -9.97
C LYS A 167 13.58 28.77 -11.39
N TYR A 168 12.69 29.75 -11.52
CA TYR A 168 12.35 30.39 -12.77
C TYR A 168 13.40 31.43 -13.17
N GLN A 169 13.82 31.34 -14.43
CA GLN A 169 14.68 32.33 -15.07
C GLN A 169 13.88 33.55 -15.56
N ASP A 170 12.59 33.39 -15.84
CA ASP A 170 11.71 34.50 -16.20
C ASP A 170 11.28 35.28 -14.94
N LEU A 171 11.42 36.61 -14.97
CA LEU A 171 11.18 37.48 -13.82
C LEU A 171 9.71 37.49 -13.38
N TRP A 172 8.76 37.39 -14.32
CA TRP A 172 7.35 37.37 -13.98
C TRP A 172 6.98 36.04 -13.32
N MET A 173 7.50 34.92 -13.86
CA MET A 173 7.30 33.59 -13.27
C MET A 173 7.87 33.46 -11.86
N ARG A 174 8.92 34.21 -11.49
CA ARG A 174 9.47 34.21 -10.12
C ARG A 174 8.44 34.54 -9.05
N ARG A 175 7.35 35.23 -9.39
CA ARG A 175 6.25 35.52 -8.43
C ARG A 175 5.57 34.23 -7.95
N PHE A 176 5.62 33.16 -8.73
CA PHE A 176 5.11 31.83 -8.36
C PHE A 176 6.12 30.99 -7.55
N GLU A 177 7.33 31.50 -7.32
CA GLU A 177 8.28 30.88 -6.40
C GLU A 177 7.86 31.14 -4.97
N VAL A 178 7.31 30.12 -4.33
CA VAL A 178 7.08 30.12 -2.88
C VAL A 178 8.15 29.26 -2.23
N GLN A 179 8.68 29.70 -1.09
CA GLN A 179 9.72 28.96 -0.36
C GLN A 179 9.15 27.63 0.16
N GLY A 180 9.42 26.53 -0.53
CA GLY A 180 8.96 25.19 -0.16
C GLY A 180 10.02 24.42 0.62
N GLU A 181 10.21 24.73 1.90
CA GLU A 181 11.13 23.98 2.77
C GLU A 181 10.42 22.86 3.55
N GLY A 182 11.16 21.77 3.80
CA GLY A 182 10.75 20.72 4.73
C GLY A 182 9.40 20.05 4.43
N TYR A 183 9.06 19.88 3.15
CA TYR A 183 7.80 19.29 2.66
C TYR A 183 6.52 20.01 3.10
N ARG A 184 6.62 21.23 3.64
CA ARG A 184 5.45 22.03 4.00
C ARG A 184 4.70 22.47 2.74
N LEU A 185 3.36 22.43 2.80
CA LEU A 185 2.51 23.10 1.82
C LEU A 185 2.49 24.59 2.12
N TRP A 186 2.99 25.39 1.19
CA TRP A 186 2.92 26.84 1.31
C TRP A 186 1.82 27.41 0.42
N ARG A 187 1.06 28.37 0.94
CA ARG A 187 0.01 29.11 0.24
C ARG A 187 0.48 30.55 0.04
N SER A 188 0.33 31.06 -1.17
CA SER A 188 0.57 32.47 -1.50
C SER A 188 -0.51 32.99 -2.45
N GLU A 189 -0.83 34.27 -2.38
CA GLU A 189 -1.74 34.93 -3.31
C GLU A 189 -0.95 35.84 -4.24
N ILE A 190 -1.15 35.67 -5.55
CA ILE A 190 -0.41 36.41 -6.59
C ILE A 190 -1.42 36.99 -7.57
N SER A 191 -1.32 38.28 -7.85
CA SER A 191 -2.07 38.92 -8.94
C SER A 191 -1.42 38.58 -10.29
N ILE A 192 -2.19 37.95 -11.19
CA ILE A 192 -1.77 37.67 -12.57
C ILE A 192 -1.86 38.93 -13.43
N ASP A 193 -2.95 39.67 -13.25
CA ASP A 193 -3.21 40.99 -13.81
C ASP A 193 -4.05 41.82 -12.81
N ASP A 194 -4.44 43.03 -13.19
CA ASP A 194 -5.14 43.99 -12.31
C ASP A 194 -6.51 43.48 -11.80
N ASN A 195 -7.09 42.48 -12.46
CA ASN A 195 -8.44 42.00 -12.18
C ASN A 195 -8.49 40.53 -11.72
N HIS A 196 -7.34 39.85 -11.63
CA HIS A 196 -7.30 38.43 -11.33
C HIS A 196 -6.20 38.05 -10.33
N THR A 197 -6.61 37.41 -9.25
CA THR A 197 -5.73 36.83 -8.24
C THR A 197 -5.77 35.31 -8.29
N THR A 198 -4.61 34.71 -8.15
CA THR A 198 -4.41 33.26 -8.10
C THR A 198 -3.82 32.87 -6.77
N VAL A 199 -4.34 31.79 -6.18
CA VAL A 199 -3.75 31.13 -5.03
C VAL A 199 -2.74 30.09 -5.52
N VAL A 200 -1.50 30.19 -5.08
CA VAL A 200 -0.43 29.25 -5.42
C VAL A 200 -0.11 28.39 -4.20
N PHE A 201 -0.25 27.08 -4.38
CA PHE A 201 0.19 26.08 -3.44
C PHE A 201 1.53 25.49 -3.89
N GLN A 202 2.57 25.62 -3.07
CA GLN A 202 3.84 24.94 -3.28
C GLN A 202 3.84 23.58 -2.58
N SER A 203 3.76 22.52 -3.38
CA SER A 203 3.90 21.12 -2.96
C SER A 203 5.28 20.57 -3.34
N PHE A 204 5.54 19.31 -2.98
CA PHE A 204 6.67 18.55 -3.52
C PHE A 204 6.23 17.68 -4.69
N HIS A 205 7.20 17.23 -5.49
CA HIS A 205 6.94 16.51 -6.72
C HIS A 205 6.30 15.12 -6.46
N PRO A 206 5.26 14.70 -7.20
CA PRO A 206 4.63 13.39 -7.00
C PRO A 206 5.61 12.21 -7.11
N SER A 207 6.61 12.31 -7.99
CA SER A 207 7.69 11.34 -8.09
C SER A 207 8.43 11.12 -6.77
N CYS A 208 8.53 12.14 -5.90
CA CYS A 208 9.09 11.97 -4.55
C CYS A 208 8.19 11.11 -3.66
N ALA A 209 6.87 11.15 -3.79
CA ALA A 209 5.98 10.30 -2.99
C ALA A 209 5.97 8.84 -3.49
N ILE A 210 6.13 8.65 -4.79
CA ILE A 210 5.99 7.35 -5.45
C ILE A 210 7.31 6.58 -5.41
N HIS A 211 8.44 7.26 -5.66
CA HIS A 211 9.76 6.65 -5.78
C HIS A 211 10.69 6.89 -4.60
N ASN A 212 10.35 7.75 -3.64
CA ASN A 212 11.10 7.75 -2.40
C ASN A 212 10.88 6.40 -1.71
N THR A 213 11.96 5.90 -1.12
CA THR A 213 12.23 4.47 -0.94
C THR A 213 11.09 3.67 -0.40
N ASP A 214 11.04 2.41 -0.87
CA ASP A 214 10.06 1.34 -0.71
C ASP A 214 9.64 1.02 0.75
N CYS A 215 9.49 2.00 1.65
CA CYS A 215 9.15 1.85 3.06
C CYS A 215 8.54 3.13 3.68
N ARG A 216 8.23 4.19 2.91
CA ARG A 216 7.85 5.53 3.44
C ARG A 216 6.45 6.00 2.98
N PRO A 217 5.35 5.37 3.43
CA PRO A 217 3.98 5.73 3.03
C PRO A 217 3.55 7.14 3.46
N GLU A 218 4.21 7.75 4.44
CA GLU A 218 3.90 9.12 4.89
C GLU A 218 4.06 10.19 3.80
N TYR A 219 4.97 10.01 2.83
CA TYR A 219 5.08 10.96 1.71
C TYR A 219 3.83 10.91 0.84
N ARG A 220 3.27 9.72 0.61
CA ARG A 220 2.04 9.55 -0.15
C ARG A 220 0.85 10.16 0.60
N ALA A 221 0.76 9.89 1.90
CA ALA A 221 -0.27 10.46 2.76
C ALA A 221 -0.22 12.00 2.82
N LEU A 222 0.98 12.58 2.94
CA LEU A 222 1.15 14.04 2.95
C LEU A 222 0.78 14.67 1.59
N LEU A 223 1.16 14.04 0.48
CA LEU A 223 0.83 14.54 -0.86
C LEU A 223 -0.68 14.52 -1.13
N ILE A 224 -1.40 13.50 -0.62
CA ILE A 224 -2.87 13.44 -0.68
C ILE A 224 -3.46 14.70 -0.02
N HIS A 225 -3.01 15.05 1.18
CA HIS A 225 -3.48 16.26 1.86
C HIS A 225 -3.16 17.55 1.10
N HIS A 226 -2.01 17.63 0.43
CA HIS A 226 -1.67 18.80 -0.37
C HIS A 226 -2.66 19.03 -1.53
N PHE A 227 -3.04 17.96 -2.22
CA PHE A 227 -4.02 18.03 -3.30
C PHE A 227 -5.42 18.32 -2.76
N VAL A 228 -5.82 17.67 -1.67
CA VAL A 228 -7.12 17.94 -1.01
C VAL A 228 -7.23 19.41 -0.61
N ALA A 229 -6.22 19.99 0.01
CA ALA A 229 -6.20 21.42 0.36
C ALA A 229 -6.28 22.31 -0.89
N ALA A 230 -5.48 22.03 -1.92
CA ALA A 230 -5.48 22.85 -3.13
C ALA A 230 -6.83 22.84 -3.87
N PHE A 231 -7.49 21.68 -4.01
CA PHE A 231 -8.83 21.63 -4.59
C PHE A 231 -9.89 22.21 -3.65
N GLY A 232 -9.74 22.03 -2.34
CA GLY A 232 -10.60 22.64 -1.31
C GLY A 232 -10.60 24.16 -1.33
N GLU A 233 -9.49 24.80 -1.76
CA GLU A 233 -9.38 26.25 -1.92
C GLU A 233 -10.46 26.84 -2.85
N LEU A 234 -10.92 26.08 -3.86
CA LEU A 234 -12.00 26.53 -4.75
C LEU A 234 -13.31 26.84 -4.00
N GLN A 235 -13.46 26.29 -2.79
CA GLN A 235 -14.59 26.45 -1.87
C GLN A 235 -14.20 27.14 -0.55
N GLY A 236 -13.00 27.73 -0.47
CA GLY A 236 -12.49 28.34 0.77
C GLY A 236 -12.09 27.34 1.85
N ARG A 237 -11.84 26.08 1.50
CA ARG A 237 -11.43 24.98 2.40
C ARG A 237 -9.96 24.58 2.23
N GLY A 238 -9.10 25.53 1.85
CA GLY A 238 -7.69 25.26 1.55
C GLY A 238 -6.77 25.05 2.75
N GLN A 239 -7.31 24.93 3.96
CA GLN A 239 -6.54 24.71 5.18
C GLN A 239 -6.22 23.23 5.38
N LEU A 240 -4.98 22.93 5.76
CA LEU A 240 -4.58 21.58 6.13
C LEU A 240 -5.06 21.22 7.53
N PRO A 241 -5.47 19.96 7.78
CA PRO A 241 -5.73 19.46 9.13
C PRO A 241 -4.43 19.36 9.93
N THR A 242 -4.54 19.33 11.26
CA THR A 242 -3.39 19.21 12.18
C THR A 242 -2.55 17.95 11.91
N CYS A 243 -3.19 16.83 11.55
CA CYS A 243 -2.49 15.57 11.24
C CYS A 243 -1.54 15.68 10.04
N ALA A 244 -1.71 16.66 9.15
CA ALA A 244 -0.77 16.89 8.04
C ALA A 244 0.61 17.34 8.55
N GLU A 245 0.69 18.05 9.68
CA GLU A 245 1.96 18.45 10.29
C GLU A 245 2.69 17.24 10.88
N ASP A 246 1.97 16.30 11.51
CA ASP A 246 2.55 15.05 12.01
C ASP A 246 3.15 14.21 10.88
N LEU A 247 2.44 14.12 9.75
CA LEU A 247 2.93 13.48 8.52
C LEU A 247 4.19 14.18 7.98
N ARG A 248 4.19 15.51 7.98
CA ARG A 248 5.35 16.30 7.55
C ARG A 248 6.57 16.06 8.45
N LEU A 249 6.38 16.02 9.76
CA LEU A 249 7.43 15.72 10.71
C LEU A 249 7.98 14.30 10.49
N LEU A 250 7.12 13.33 10.20
CA LEU A 250 7.56 11.99 9.78
C LEU A 250 8.41 12.02 8.52
N CYS A 251 7.98 12.73 7.47
CA CYS A 251 8.74 12.91 6.23
C CYS A 251 10.12 13.56 6.45
N LEU A 252 10.31 14.29 7.55
CA LEU A 252 11.59 14.90 7.93
C LEU A 252 12.46 14.04 8.84
N ARG A 253 11.88 13.06 9.56
CA ARG A 253 12.69 12.14 10.37
C ARG A 253 13.66 11.38 9.46
N LYS A 254 14.95 11.49 9.82
CA LYS A 254 16.17 11.08 9.10
C LYS A 254 16.00 9.89 8.17
N GLY A 255 16.61 10.03 7.00
CA GLY A 255 17.29 8.93 6.32
C GLY A 255 17.38 9.19 4.82
N GLU A 256 18.60 9.15 4.29
CA GLU A 256 18.88 8.82 2.90
C GLU A 256 17.93 7.73 2.40
N ARG A 257 17.71 7.68 1.08
CA ARG A 257 16.95 6.61 0.41
C ARG A 257 17.29 5.26 1.08
N ARG A 258 16.41 4.76 1.96
CA ARG A 258 16.64 3.49 2.66
C ARG A 258 16.46 2.38 1.62
N THR A 259 17.51 1.64 1.33
CA THR A 259 17.35 0.43 0.53
C THR A 259 16.38 -0.49 1.25
N LYS A 260 15.52 -1.12 0.47
CA LYS A 260 14.59 -2.12 0.99
C LYS A 260 15.40 -3.16 1.77
N PRO A 261 15.04 -3.47 3.03
CA PRO A 261 15.80 -4.41 3.82
C PRO A 261 15.71 -5.80 3.17
N THR A 262 16.86 -6.47 3.04
CA THR A 262 16.90 -7.90 2.69
C THR A 262 16.51 -8.68 3.93
N LEU A 263 15.24 -9.09 4.00
CA LEU A 263 14.70 -9.83 5.15
C LEU A 263 14.39 -11.27 4.77
N SER A 264 14.53 -12.19 5.72
CA SER A 264 13.88 -13.50 5.65
C SER A 264 12.37 -13.36 5.84
N LEU A 265 11.60 -14.39 5.47
CA LEU A 265 10.14 -14.39 5.64
C LEU A 265 9.71 -14.23 7.10
N TYR A 266 10.38 -14.92 8.03
CA TYR A 266 10.02 -14.88 9.45
C TYR A 266 10.35 -13.52 10.08
N LEU A 267 11.45 -12.88 9.66
CA LEU A 267 11.75 -11.50 10.06
C LEU A 267 10.67 -10.55 9.55
N ALA A 268 10.25 -10.69 8.28
CA ALA A 268 9.13 -9.91 7.74
C ALA A 268 7.83 -10.12 8.54
N ALA A 269 7.51 -11.35 8.96
CA ALA A 269 6.37 -11.64 9.82
C ALA A 269 6.49 -10.95 11.19
N ARG A 270 7.68 -10.97 11.80
CA ARG A 270 7.97 -10.27 13.07
C ARG A 270 7.82 -8.75 12.94
N TYR A 271 8.25 -8.18 11.81
CA TYR A 271 8.01 -6.76 11.50
C TYR A 271 6.52 -6.45 11.38
N ILE A 272 5.75 -7.27 10.67
CA ILE A 272 4.31 -7.07 10.53
C ILE A 272 3.65 -7.05 11.92
N ARG A 273 3.95 -8.03 12.79
CA ARG A 273 3.48 -8.05 14.18
C ARG A 273 3.83 -6.74 14.91
N HIS A 274 5.07 -6.28 14.78
CA HIS A 274 5.53 -5.06 15.43
C HIS A 274 4.75 -3.82 14.94
N LEU A 275 4.48 -3.74 13.63
CA LEU A 275 3.66 -2.67 13.03
C LEU A 275 2.22 -2.63 13.56
N PHE A 276 1.68 -3.77 14.00
CA PHE A 276 0.36 -3.82 14.65
C PHE A 276 0.39 -3.38 16.11
N SER A 277 1.53 -3.53 16.78
CA SER A 277 1.64 -3.39 18.24
C SER A 277 2.15 -2.02 18.68
N GLU A 278 2.96 -1.38 17.86
CA GLU A 278 3.60 -0.10 18.19
C GLU A 278 3.04 1.08 17.41
N ARG A 279 3.23 2.27 17.97
CA ARG A 279 2.85 3.51 17.28
C ARG A 279 3.75 3.72 16.06
N TYR A 280 3.17 4.10 14.92
CA TYR A 280 3.89 4.18 13.65
C TYR A 280 5.17 5.04 13.72
N ASP A 281 5.15 6.14 14.45
CA ASP A 281 6.29 7.06 14.54
C ASP A 281 7.35 6.61 15.57
N GLU A 282 7.10 5.55 16.35
CA GLU A 282 8.08 4.98 17.29
C GLU A 282 8.91 3.84 16.67
N LEU A 283 8.51 3.37 15.48
CA LEU A 283 9.05 2.17 14.82
C LEU A 283 10.53 2.23 14.42
N ASP A 284 11.10 3.42 14.25
CA ASP A 284 12.50 3.58 13.82
C ASP A 284 13.52 3.07 14.86
N LYS A 285 13.09 2.77 16.09
CA LYS A 285 13.96 2.35 17.19
C LYS A 285 14.10 0.84 17.38
N ALA A 286 13.29 0.03 16.68
CA ALA A 286 13.12 -1.39 17.02
C ALA A 286 13.11 -2.30 15.80
N ILE A 287 14.12 -2.16 14.93
CA ILE A 287 14.41 -3.19 13.92
C ILE A 287 14.72 -4.49 14.68
N PRO A 288 13.94 -5.58 14.51
CA PRO A 288 14.30 -6.87 15.05
C PRO A 288 15.64 -7.32 14.43
N ILE A 289 16.63 -7.53 15.28
CA ILE A 289 17.94 -8.06 14.88
C ILE A 289 17.87 -9.57 14.99
N GLU A 290 18.39 -10.26 13.98
CA GLU A 290 18.57 -11.71 14.00
C GLU A 290 19.58 -12.08 15.09
N ILE A 291 19.21 -13.03 15.95
CA ILE A 291 20.09 -13.48 17.03
C ILE A 291 21.10 -14.44 16.39
N ALA A 292 22.34 -13.96 16.17
CA ALA A 292 23.36 -14.71 15.44
C ALA A 292 23.73 -16.06 16.10
N ASP A 293 23.53 -16.18 17.41
CA ASP A 293 23.94 -17.35 18.22
C ASP A 293 22.78 -18.30 18.57
N SER A 294 21.61 -18.17 17.93
CA SER A 294 20.47 -19.07 18.22
C SER A 294 20.72 -20.47 17.67
N THR A 295 20.38 -21.50 18.46
CA THR A 295 20.40 -22.89 17.95
C THR A 295 19.36 -23.08 16.83
N PRO A 296 19.48 -24.10 15.96
CA PRO A 296 18.47 -24.39 14.95
C PRO A 296 17.06 -24.52 15.54
N GLU A 297 16.92 -25.12 16.72
CA GLU A 297 15.66 -25.27 17.43
C GLU A 297 15.11 -23.93 17.93
N GLU A 298 15.95 -23.06 18.46
CA GLU A 298 15.56 -21.72 18.90
C GLU A 298 15.13 -20.82 17.74
N ALA A 299 15.91 -20.81 16.66
CA ALA A 299 15.60 -20.08 15.43
C ALA A 299 14.26 -20.53 14.84
N MET A 300 14.00 -21.84 14.88
CA MET A 300 12.76 -22.43 14.43
C MET A 300 11.57 -22.06 15.33
N LYS A 301 11.75 -22.09 16.65
CA LYS A 301 10.73 -21.66 17.62
C LYS A 301 10.40 -20.17 17.44
N ASP A 302 11.41 -19.31 17.27
CA ASP A 302 11.21 -17.88 16.99
C ASP A 302 10.47 -17.67 15.65
N CYS A 303 10.85 -18.41 14.62
CA CYS A 303 10.18 -18.40 13.31
C CYS A 303 8.69 -18.74 13.46
N SER A 304 8.36 -19.87 14.08
CA SER A 304 6.98 -20.30 14.29
C SER A 304 6.17 -19.31 15.13
N HIS A 305 6.77 -18.73 16.17
CA HIS A 305 6.13 -17.66 16.96
C HIS A 305 5.90 -16.38 16.16
N ALA A 306 6.82 -16.00 15.27
CA ALA A 306 6.68 -14.81 14.43
C ALA A 306 5.48 -14.94 13.47
N PHE A 307 5.32 -16.10 12.83
CA PHE A 307 4.20 -16.38 11.94
C PHE A 307 2.86 -16.46 12.67
N SER A 308 2.80 -17.20 13.78
CA SER A 308 1.59 -17.29 14.62
C SER A 308 1.13 -15.91 15.08
N ALA A 309 2.05 -15.11 15.63
CA ALA A 309 1.73 -13.75 16.07
C ALA A 309 1.30 -12.84 14.92
N MET A 310 1.87 -12.98 13.72
CA MET A 310 1.46 -12.24 12.53
C MET A 310 0.01 -12.58 12.12
N TYR A 311 -0.33 -13.87 11.99
CA TYR A 311 -1.69 -14.28 11.63
C TYR A 311 -2.71 -13.91 12.70
N GLN A 312 -2.33 -13.98 13.98
CA GLN A 312 -3.18 -13.46 15.06
C GLN A 312 -3.44 -11.96 14.92
N CYS A 313 -2.43 -11.17 14.54
CA CYS A 313 -2.64 -9.74 14.29
C CYS A 313 -3.62 -9.49 13.15
N PHE A 314 -3.54 -10.27 12.07
CA PHE A 314 -4.51 -10.19 10.98
C PHE A 314 -5.93 -10.64 11.41
N SER A 315 -6.03 -11.64 12.27
CA SER A 315 -7.30 -12.08 12.85
C SER A 315 -7.93 -10.99 13.72
N ASN A 316 -7.14 -10.35 14.58
CA ASN A 316 -7.60 -9.23 15.39
C ASN A 316 -8.02 -8.05 14.50
N LEU A 317 -7.28 -7.78 13.41
CA LEU A 317 -7.65 -6.73 12.46
C LEU A 317 -8.98 -7.03 11.76
N SER A 318 -9.23 -8.29 11.37
CA SER A 318 -10.48 -8.69 10.71
C SER A 318 -11.69 -8.50 11.62
N LYS A 319 -11.55 -8.85 12.91
CA LYS A 319 -12.56 -8.66 13.95
C LYS A 319 -12.72 -7.20 14.41
N GLY A 320 -11.80 -6.31 14.03
CA GLY A 320 -11.79 -4.92 14.50
C GLY A 320 -11.29 -4.75 15.94
N GLU A 321 -10.59 -5.76 16.47
CA GLU A 321 -9.98 -5.76 17.80
C GLU A 321 -8.64 -4.99 17.83
N CYS A 322 -8.11 -4.60 16.67
CA CYS A 322 -6.96 -3.72 16.57
C CYS A 322 -7.15 -2.61 15.52
N SER A 323 -6.52 -1.46 15.76
CA SER A 323 -6.55 -0.30 14.86
C SER A 323 -5.16 0.35 14.80
N PRO A 324 -4.22 -0.23 14.03
CA PRO A 324 -2.83 0.26 14.00
C PRO A 324 -2.66 1.58 13.21
N GLY A 325 -3.73 2.10 12.59
CA GLY A 325 -3.69 3.29 11.75
C GLY A 325 -3.35 2.98 10.30
N SER A 326 -3.79 3.85 9.38
CA SER A 326 -3.65 3.58 7.94
C SER A 326 -2.20 3.54 7.46
N LEU A 327 -1.28 4.29 8.09
CA LEU A 327 0.14 4.24 7.69
C LEU A 327 0.80 2.90 8.01
N ALA A 328 0.50 2.32 9.18
CA ALA A 328 1.01 1.00 9.55
C ALA A 328 0.49 -0.06 8.56
N ILE A 329 -0.81 -0.02 8.25
CA ILE A 329 -1.42 -0.92 7.26
C ILE A 329 -0.84 -0.71 5.86
N ALA A 330 -0.67 0.54 5.43
CA ALA A 330 -0.02 0.87 4.16
C ALA A 330 1.40 0.30 4.07
N LYS A 331 2.14 0.35 5.19
CA LYS A 331 3.50 -0.18 5.29
C LYS A 331 3.51 -1.71 5.21
N ILE A 332 2.62 -2.37 5.96
CA ILE A 332 2.43 -3.82 5.90
C ILE A 332 2.08 -4.24 4.46
N MET A 333 1.05 -3.62 3.87
CA MET A 333 0.52 -4.00 2.58
C MET A 333 1.55 -3.87 1.46
N ASN A 334 2.20 -2.70 1.34
CA ASN A 334 3.04 -2.41 0.17
C ASN A 334 4.45 -2.98 0.25
N PHE A 335 4.99 -3.18 1.46
CA PHE A 335 6.43 -3.45 1.61
C PHE A 335 6.73 -4.79 2.24
N TYR A 336 5.85 -5.28 3.13
CA TYR A 336 6.05 -6.58 3.76
C TYR A 336 5.19 -7.64 3.08
N TRP A 337 3.87 -7.47 3.10
CA TRP A 337 2.94 -8.43 2.53
C TRP A 337 3.16 -8.63 1.04
N LYS A 338 3.08 -7.55 0.26
CA LYS A 338 3.24 -7.60 -1.19
C LYS A 338 4.54 -8.24 -1.62
N ASP A 339 5.63 -8.07 -0.89
CA ASP A 339 6.95 -8.44 -1.37
C ASP A 339 7.47 -9.78 -0.87
N PHE A 340 7.17 -10.12 0.38
CA PHE A 340 7.66 -11.34 1.02
C PHE A 340 6.64 -12.47 0.92
N PHE A 341 5.35 -12.18 0.84
CA PHE A 341 4.28 -13.18 0.97
C PHE A 341 3.49 -13.42 -0.33
N LYS A 342 4.04 -13.07 -1.50
CA LYS A 342 3.37 -13.25 -2.82
C LYS A 342 2.90 -14.67 -3.10
N GLN A 343 3.60 -15.65 -2.55
CA GLN A 343 3.33 -17.08 -2.75
C GLN A 343 2.44 -17.67 -1.66
N GLU A 344 2.08 -16.89 -0.63
CA GLU A 344 1.19 -17.38 0.42
C GLU A 344 -0.19 -17.69 -0.16
N PRO A 345 -0.81 -18.83 0.23
CA PRO A 345 -2.16 -19.19 -0.22
C PRO A 345 -3.21 -18.10 0.05
N LEU A 346 -3.04 -17.34 1.14
CA LEU A 346 -3.93 -16.23 1.55
C LEU A 346 -3.52 -14.86 1.02
N PHE A 347 -2.58 -14.78 0.08
CA PHE A 347 -2.02 -13.50 -0.38
C PHE A 347 -3.11 -12.48 -0.76
N ARG A 348 -4.09 -12.92 -1.57
CA ARG A 348 -5.17 -12.05 -2.06
C ARG A 348 -6.14 -11.63 -0.96
N GLN A 349 -6.52 -12.56 -0.09
CA GLN A 349 -7.49 -12.32 0.97
C GLN A 349 -6.92 -11.38 2.04
N ILE A 350 -5.65 -11.55 2.42
CA ILE A 350 -4.98 -10.63 3.34
C ILE A 350 -4.74 -9.26 2.70
N ALA A 351 -4.37 -9.20 1.42
CA ALA A 351 -4.24 -7.92 0.71
C ALA A 351 -5.58 -7.16 0.66
N TRP A 352 -6.69 -7.88 0.42
CA TRP A 352 -8.04 -7.32 0.50
C TRP A 352 -8.35 -6.83 1.92
N LEU A 353 -8.08 -7.64 2.94
CA LEU A 353 -8.32 -7.26 4.34
C LEU A 353 -7.58 -5.99 4.72
N LEU A 354 -6.29 -5.91 4.40
CA LEU A 354 -5.45 -4.75 4.67
C LEU A 354 -5.99 -3.51 3.95
N ARG A 355 -6.40 -3.64 2.69
CA ARG A 355 -7.04 -2.54 1.95
C ARG A 355 -8.31 -2.06 2.66
N MET A 356 -9.26 -2.96 2.90
CA MET A 356 -10.54 -2.64 3.52
C MET A 356 -10.38 -1.98 4.89
N LYS A 357 -9.64 -2.65 5.77
CA LYS A 357 -9.46 -2.20 7.15
C LYS A 357 -8.59 -0.95 7.23
N GLY A 358 -7.65 -0.78 6.31
CA GLY A 358 -6.88 0.43 6.12
C GLY A 358 -7.75 1.64 5.82
N CYS A 359 -8.72 1.51 4.91
CA CYS A 359 -9.64 2.60 4.58
C CYS A 359 -10.68 2.86 5.68
N GLN A 360 -10.94 1.88 6.54
CA GLN A 360 -11.84 2.00 7.68
C GLN A 360 -11.19 2.59 8.93
N GLN A 361 -9.87 2.75 8.96
CA GLN A 361 -9.20 3.42 10.09
C GLN A 361 -9.68 4.87 10.20
N GLN A 362 -9.74 5.37 11.43
CA GLN A 362 -10.11 6.76 11.69
C GLN A 362 -8.98 7.72 11.28
N GLU A 363 -7.74 7.38 11.61
CA GLU A 363 -6.58 8.26 11.45
C GLU A 363 -5.41 7.58 10.73
N TRP A 364 -4.45 8.40 10.29
CA TRP A 364 -3.19 7.93 9.69
C TRP A 364 -2.32 7.18 10.70
N ILE A 365 -2.25 7.71 11.92
CA ILE A 365 -1.45 7.21 13.04
C ILE A 365 -2.40 7.09 14.22
N THR A 366 -2.62 5.88 14.72
CA THR A 366 -3.41 5.71 15.94
C THR A 366 -2.52 5.91 17.17
N PRO A 367 -3.02 6.46 18.29
CA PRO A 367 -2.33 6.36 19.58
C PRO A 367 -1.91 4.92 19.88
N LYS A 368 -0.86 4.76 20.68
CA LYS A 368 -0.38 3.42 21.07
C LYS A 368 -1.58 2.63 21.59
N PRO A 369 -1.93 1.47 20.99
CA PRO A 369 -3.07 0.70 21.45
C PRO A 369 -2.87 0.39 22.93
N ASN A 370 -3.90 0.60 23.75
CA ASN A 370 -3.92 0.08 25.11
C ASN A 370 -3.61 -1.40 25.00
N THR A 371 -2.40 -1.79 25.42
CA THR A 371 -1.73 -3.09 25.18
C THR A 371 -2.64 -4.09 24.48
N LEU A 372 -2.37 -4.36 23.20
CA LEU A 372 -2.90 -5.55 22.54
C LEU A 372 -2.67 -6.70 23.53
N LYS A 373 -3.75 -7.14 24.19
CA LYS A 373 -3.74 -8.38 24.94
C LYS A 373 -3.66 -9.45 23.87
N LEU A 374 -2.44 -9.65 23.35
CA LEU A 374 -2.05 -10.93 22.85
C LEU A 374 -2.26 -11.82 24.05
N ASP A 375 -3.40 -12.50 24.06
CA ASP A 375 -3.66 -13.53 25.01
C ASP A 375 -2.52 -14.52 24.80
N GLY A 376 -1.52 -14.47 25.68
CA GLY A 376 -0.35 -15.37 25.63
C GLY A 376 -0.74 -16.84 25.81
N SER A 377 -2.03 -17.10 25.86
CA SER A 377 -2.73 -18.37 26.07
C SER A 377 -3.27 -18.98 24.78
N ILE A 378 -2.84 -18.52 23.58
CA ILE A 378 -3.21 -19.22 22.34
C ILE A 378 -2.75 -20.67 22.44
N ILE A 379 -3.74 -21.54 22.23
CA ILE A 379 -3.89 -22.98 22.48
C ILE A 379 -2.94 -23.86 21.64
N LEU A 380 -1.78 -23.34 21.25
CA LEU A 380 -0.64 -24.19 20.98
C LEU A 380 -0.01 -24.45 22.34
N LEU A 381 -0.53 -25.47 23.07
CA LEU A 381 0.25 -26.16 24.11
C LEU A 381 1.69 -26.17 23.62
N SER A 382 2.64 -25.69 24.43
CA SER A 382 4.01 -25.59 23.96
C SER A 382 4.39 -26.94 23.37
N ILE A 383 5.12 -26.96 22.25
CA ILE A 383 5.60 -28.22 21.65
C ILE A 383 6.18 -29.13 22.74
N GLU A 384 6.82 -28.54 23.76
CA GLU A 384 7.28 -29.19 24.99
C GLU A 384 6.15 -29.90 25.77
N GLU A 385 5.04 -29.23 26.12
CA GLU A 385 3.88 -29.85 26.79
C GLU A 385 3.21 -30.94 25.94
N ARG A 386 3.18 -30.80 24.61
CA ARG A 386 2.65 -31.84 23.70
C ARG A 386 3.62 -33.02 23.58
N LEU A 387 4.93 -32.76 23.48
CA LEU A 387 5.97 -33.77 23.44
C LEU A 387 5.97 -34.58 24.74
N GLU A 388 5.89 -33.93 25.90
CA GLU A 388 5.83 -34.59 27.22
C GLU A 388 4.63 -35.51 27.38
N ARG A 389 3.46 -35.15 26.81
CA ARG A 389 2.27 -36.02 26.87
C ARG A 389 2.35 -37.22 25.93
N LEU A 390 3.14 -37.15 24.86
CA LEU A 390 3.19 -38.14 23.79
C LEU A 390 4.39 -39.10 23.90
N THR A 391 5.52 -38.66 24.45
CA THR A 391 6.68 -39.52 24.77
C THR A 391 6.33 -40.70 25.67
N VAL A 392 5.27 -40.59 26.48
CA VAL A 392 4.83 -41.62 27.44
C VAL A 392 4.11 -42.81 26.79
N ARG A 393 3.65 -42.72 25.53
CA ARG A 393 2.83 -43.80 24.90
C ARG A 393 3.43 -44.48 23.66
N GLU A 394 4.37 -43.84 22.96
CA GLU A 394 4.89 -44.37 21.68
C GLU A 394 6.33 -44.89 21.76
N ALA A 395 7.02 -44.71 22.89
CA ALA A 395 8.39 -45.18 23.12
C ALA A 395 8.52 -46.72 23.17
N ASP A 396 7.42 -47.46 23.32
CA ASP A 396 7.41 -48.92 23.44
C ASP A 396 7.37 -49.66 22.09
N LEU A 397 7.37 -48.95 20.96
CA LEU A 397 7.35 -49.57 19.63
C LEU A 397 8.75 -50.05 19.22
N PRO A 398 8.91 -51.31 18.74
CA PRO A 398 10.18 -51.76 18.17
C PRO A 398 10.56 -50.89 16.97
N GLU A 399 11.86 -50.69 16.75
CA GLU A 399 12.45 -49.71 15.81
C GLU A 399 11.88 -49.79 14.37
N GLY A 400 11.55 -50.99 13.90
CA GLY A 400 10.91 -51.20 12.59
C GLY A 400 9.45 -50.70 12.51
N GLY A 401 8.73 -50.68 13.63
CA GLY A 401 7.36 -50.15 13.75
C GLY A 401 7.32 -48.63 13.65
N LEU A 402 8.25 -47.94 14.33
CA LEU A 402 8.36 -46.48 14.29
C LEU A 402 8.64 -45.96 12.88
N THR A 403 9.53 -46.63 12.14
CA THR A 403 9.87 -46.25 10.76
C THR A 403 8.66 -46.36 9.83
N ARG A 404 7.89 -47.45 9.93
CA ARG A 404 6.66 -47.63 9.13
C ARG A 404 5.59 -46.60 9.50
N LYS A 405 5.42 -46.33 10.80
CA LYS A 405 4.45 -45.34 11.28
C LYS A 405 4.80 -43.93 10.83
N ARG A 406 6.08 -43.56 10.90
CA ARG A 406 6.61 -42.29 10.37
C ARG A 406 6.28 -42.14 8.89
N ALA A 407 6.55 -43.15 8.07
CA ALA A 407 6.24 -43.10 6.63
C ALA A 407 4.74 -42.93 6.34
N GLU A 408 3.87 -43.61 7.11
CA GLU A 408 2.41 -43.47 7.00
C GLU A 408 1.95 -42.06 7.36
N LEU A 409 2.39 -41.54 8.52
CA LEU A 409 2.04 -40.19 8.99
C LEU A 409 2.56 -39.12 8.05
N LEU A 410 3.79 -39.27 7.53
CA LEU A 410 4.37 -38.36 6.54
C LEU A 410 3.48 -38.28 5.29
N LYS A 411 3.00 -39.42 4.79
CA LYS A 411 2.11 -39.47 3.61
C LYS A 411 0.79 -38.75 3.89
N LYS A 412 0.12 -39.05 5.00
CA LYS A 412 -1.15 -38.41 5.40
C LYS A 412 -0.98 -36.92 5.61
N THR A 413 0.10 -36.52 6.27
CA THR A 413 0.47 -35.12 6.49
C THR A 413 0.61 -34.37 5.16
N ARG A 414 1.33 -34.93 4.18
CA ARG A 414 1.46 -34.31 2.84
C ARG A 414 0.13 -34.17 2.10
N GLU A 415 -0.77 -35.12 2.29
CA GLU A 415 -2.10 -35.09 1.69
C GLU A 415 -2.95 -33.98 2.33
N LYS A 416 -3.02 -33.94 3.66
CA LYS A 416 -3.76 -32.91 4.40
C LYS A 416 -3.19 -31.51 4.27
N THR A 417 -1.87 -31.34 4.18
CA THR A 417 -1.25 -30.05 3.84
C THR A 417 -1.71 -29.56 2.47
N ARG A 418 -1.72 -30.44 1.45
CA ARG A 418 -2.17 -30.08 0.09
C ARG A 418 -3.66 -29.74 0.05
N GLU A 419 -4.47 -30.48 0.80
CA GLU A 419 -5.90 -30.20 0.98
C GLU A 419 -6.12 -28.83 1.63
N ALA A 420 -5.41 -28.53 2.72
CA ALA A 420 -5.46 -27.25 3.41
C ALA A 420 -4.99 -26.08 2.52
N GLU A 421 -3.86 -26.21 1.82
CA GLU A 421 -3.39 -25.20 0.87
C GLU A 421 -4.39 -24.98 -0.28
N GLY A 422 -5.00 -26.06 -0.78
CA GLY A 422 -6.06 -26.01 -1.79
C GLY A 422 -7.27 -25.22 -1.30
N HIS A 423 -7.71 -25.51 -0.06
CA HIS A 423 -8.78 -24.77 0.59
C HIS A 423 -8.42 -23.30 0.77
N LEU A 424 -7.25 -22.95 1.32
CA LEU A 424 -6.84 -21.55 1.51
C LEU A 424 -6.81 -20.73 0.21
N ARG A 425 -6.42 -21.35 -0.91
CA ARG A 425 -6.43 -20.67 -2.23
C ARG A 425 -7.83 -20.39 -2.75
N GLN A 426 -8.82 -21.16 -2.30
CA GLN A 426 -10.21 -21.08 -2.74
C GLN A 426 -11.11 -20.42 -1.69
N ALA A 427 -10.62 -20.25 -0.46
CA ALA A 427 -11.41 -19.77 0.67
C ALA A 427 -11.93 -18.36 0.38
N PRO A 428 -13.25 -18.14 0.51
CA PRO A 428 -13.83 -16.82 0.36
C PRO A 428 -13.38 -15.91 1.50
N VAL A 429 -13.47 -14.60 1.26
CA VAL A 429 -13.13 -13.58 2.26
C VAL A 429 -13.99 -13.69 3.53
N THR A 430 -15.18 -14.27 3.44
CA THR A 430 -16.08 -14.54 4.58
C THR A 430 -15.53 -15.59 5.55
N GLU A 431 -14.67 -16.50 5.09
CA GLU A 431 -14.03 -17.56 5.89
C GLU A 431 -12.60 -17.19 6.30
N LEU A 432 -12.25 -15.91 6.19
CA LEU A 432 -10.87 -15.46 6.36
C LEU A 432 -10.32 -15.71 7.77
N ALA A 433 -11.17 -15.65 8.81
CA ALA A 433 -10.73 -15.90 10.18
C ALA A 433 -10.32 -17.36 10.41
N GLU A 434 -11.11 -18.31 9.93
CA GLU A 434 -10.81 -19.75 9.94
C GLU A 434 -9.61 -20.07 9.06
N SER A 435 -9.55 -19.46 7.88
CA SER A 435 -8.43 -19.61 6.95
C SER A 435 -7.11 -19.16 7.55
N MET A 436 -7.09 -18.04 8.31
CA MET A 436 -5.88 -17.59 9.01
C MET A 436 -5.41 -18.61 10.04
N ARG A 437 -6.31 -19.31 10.74
CA ARG A 437 -5.93 -20.37 11.70
C ARG A 437 -5.30 -21.56 10.99
N ILE A 438 -5.82 -21.95 9.84
CA ILE A 438 -5.21 -23.01 9.02
C ILE A 438 -3.84 -22.55 8.53
N ALA A 439 -3.71 -21.34 8.00
CA ALA A 439 -2.43 -20.80 7.53
C ALA A 439 -1.40 -20.66 8.66
N GLU A 440 -1.83 -20.26 9.84
CA GLU A 440 -1.01 -20.27 11.06
C GLU A 440 -0.46 -21.66 11.35
N VAL A 441 -1.32 -22.69 11.37
CA VAL A 441 -0.90 -24.08 11.61
C VAL A 441 0.06 -24.56 10.51
N LEU A 442 -0.20 -24.28 9.24
CA LEU A 442 0.70 -24.62 8.14
C LEU A 442 2.10 -23.99 8.31
N GLN A 443 2.17 -22.70 8.65
CA GLN A 443 3.44 -21.99 8.81
C GLN A 443 4.16 -22.37 10.12
N TYR A 444 3.41 -22.64 11.18
CA TYR A 444 3.97 -23.12 12.44
C TYR A 444 4.67 -24.47 12.28
N TYR A 445 4.02 -25.40 11.57
CA TYR A 445 4.48 -26.78 11.41
C TYR A 445 5.40 -27.01 10.19
N GLY A 446 5.34 -26.13 9.18
CA GLY A 446 6.05 -26.26 7.91
C GLY A 446 7.57 -26.44 8.01
N PRO A 447 8.31 -25.61 8.78
CA PRO A 447 9.76 -25.74 8.92
C PRO A 447 10.21 -27.11 9.47
N PHE A 448 9.45 -27.68 10.40
CA PHE A 448 9.76 -28.96 11.07
C PHE A 448 9.58 -30.15 10.14
N TRP A 449 8.60 -30.03 9.25
CA TRP A 449 8.40 -31.01 8.20
C TRP A 449 9.59 -31.06 7.22
N GLN A 450 10.26 -29.94 6.95
CA GLN A 450 11.32 -29.85 5.94
C GLN A 450 12.71 -30.25 6.46
N SER A 451 12.98 -30.11 7.76
CA SER A 451 14.32 -30.30 8.33
C SER A 451 14.78 -31.75 8.47
N GLY A 452 13.88 -32.73 8.32
CA GLY A 452 14.24 -34.14 8.03
C GLY A 452 15.31 -34.76 8.94
N THR A 453 15.26 -34.53 10.25
CA THR A 453 16.24 -35.07 11.19
C THR A 453 16.20 -36.61 11.21
N ASN A 454 17.37 -37.25 11.07
CA ASN A 454 17.53 -38.70 10.86
C ASN A 454 18.08 -39.46 12.09
N SER A 455 18.09 -38.87 13.28
CA SER A 455 18.46 -39.58 14.51
C SER A 455 17.32 -40.47 15.03
N LEU A 456 17.64 -41.49 15.85
CA LEU A 456 16.63 -42.35 16.50
C LEU A 456 15.68 -41.55 17.40
N ASP A 457 16.21 -40.62 18.20
CA ASP A 457 15.39 -39.65 18.96
C ASP A 457 14.60 -38.73 18.02
N GLY A 458 15.17 -38.42 16.85
CA GLY A 458 14.50 -37.70 15.78
C GLY A 458 13.30 -38.45 15.21
N ASN A 459 13.28 -39.79 15.19
CA ASN A 459 12.12 -40.55 14.70
C ASN A 459 10.91 -40.44 15.63
N VAL A 460 11.11 -40.54 16.95
CA VAL A 460 10.03 -40.37 17.93
C VAL A 460 9.48 -38.95 17.88
N VAL A 461 10.37 -37.95 17.90
CA VAL A 461 9.98 -36.53 17.78
C VAL A 461 9.23 -36.27 16.48
N ASN A 462 9.66 -36.84 15.35
CA ASN A 462 8.98 -36.71 14.06
C ASN A 462 7.57 -37.35 14.07
N VAL A 463 7.41 -38.55 14.63
CA VAL A 463 6.09 -39.23 14.70
C VAL A 463 5.12 -38.40 15.53
N VAL A 464 5.54 -37.97 16.72
CA VAL A 464 4.76 -37.12 17.63
C VAL A 464 4.36 -35.81 16.96
N PHE A 465 5.32 -35.18 16.29
CA PHE A 465 5.13 -33.92 15.59
C PHE A 465 4.10 -34.05 14.45
N HIS A 466 4.27 -35.05 13.57
CA HIS A 466 3.32 -35.29 12.48
C HIS A 466 1.94 -35.67 12.99
N HIS A 467 1.85 -36.42 14.09
CA HIS A 467 0.56 -36.77 14.65
C HIS A 467 -0.18 -35.53 15.19
N GLY A 468 0.52 -34.67 15.96
CA GLY A 468 -0.05 -33.42 16.46
C GLY A 468 -0.48 -32.48 15.33
N TYR A 469 0.38 -32.30 14.32
CA TYR A 469 0.08 -31.49 13.14
C TYR A 469 -1.15 -32.00 12.37
N LEU A 470 -1.20 -33.31 12.12
CA LEU A 470 -2.28 -33.95 11.39
C LEU A 470 -3.61 -33.80 12.13
N ASN A 471 -3.63 -34.08 13.44
CA ASN A 471 -4.84 -33.96 14.26
C ASN A 471 -5.37 -32.52 14.27
N GLU A 472 -4.47 -31.53 14.32
CA GLU A 472 -4.86 -30.12 14.32
C GLU A 472 -5.39 -29.66 12.96
N LEU A 473 -4.74 -30.05 11.86
CA LEU A 473 -5.24 -29.80 10.51
C LEU A 473 -6.58 -30.49 10.27
N GLU A 474 -6.72 -31.76 10.64
CA GLU A 474 -7.98 -32.50 10.47
C GLU A 474 -9.11 -31.85 11.27
N ARG A 475 -8.85 -31.43 12.51
CA ARG A 475 -9.83 -30.70 13.33
C ARG A 475 -10.26 -29.39 12.68
N LEU A 476 -9.31 -28.61 12.15
CA LEU A 476 -9.61 -27.34 11.49
C LEU A 476 -10.38 -27.55 10.17
N LEU A 477 -9.97 -28.53 9.36
CA LEU A 477 -10.64 -28.88 8.11
C LEU A 477 -12.04 -29.45 8.33
N GLN A 478 -12.23 -30.27 9.37
CA GLN A 478 -13.56 -30.76 9.76
C GLN A 478 -14.47 -29.63 10.24
N GLY A 479 -13.93 -28.63 10.94
CA GLY A 479 -14.69 -27.44 11.36
C GLY A 479 -15.23 -26.59 10.20
N LEU A 480 -14.70 -26.78 8.99
CA LEU A 480 -15.19 -26.15 7.76
C LEU A 480 -16.30 -26.95 7.06
N LEU A 481 -16.59 -28.16 7.52
CA LEU A 481 -17.69 -28.98 7.02
C LEU A 481 -18.92 -28.73 7.89
N ILE A 482 -20.09 -28.66 7.25
CA ILE A 482 -21.39 -28.68 7.91
C ILE A 482 -22.05 -30.02 7.62
N THR A 483 -22.77 -30.53 8.62
CA THR A 483 -23.66 -31.67 8.46
C THR A 483 -24.93 -31.21 7.76
N THR A 484 -25.26 -31.82 6.62
CA THR A 484 -26.57 -31.65 5.98
C THR A 484 -27.68 -32.21 6.87
N PRO A 485 -28.95 -31.84 6.64
CA PRO A 485 -30.09 -32.49 7.28
C PRO A 485 -30.13 -34.01 7.09
N GLU A 486 -29.48 -34.52 6.03
CA GLU A 486 -29.39 -35.93 5.66
C GLU A 486 -28.21 -36.65 6.35
N GLY A 487 -27.38 -35.93 7.11
CA GLY A 487 -26.23 -36.46 7.83
C GLY A 487 -24.92 -36.49 7.04
N ASP A 488 -24.92 -36.03 5.79
CA ASP A 488 -23.72 -35.95 4.96
C ASP A 488 -22.88 -34.73 5.35
N LEU A 489 -21.55 -34.88 5.34
CA LEU A 489 -20.63 -33.75 5.53
C LEU A 489 -20.42 -33.06 4.17
N VAL A 490 -20.89 -31.83 4.04
CA VAL A 490 -20.64 -30.99 2.87
C VAL A 490 -19.81 -29.76 3.26
N PRO A 491 -18.99 -29.22 2.34
CA PRO A 491 -18.33 -27.93 2.55
C PRO A 491 -19.36 -26.87 2.95
N ARG A 492 -19.01 -26.04 3.92
CA ARG A 492 -19.85 -24.92 4.37
C ARG A 492 -19.90 -23.84 3.30
N ILE A 493 -20.75 -24.02 2.29
CA ILE A 493 -21.05 -22.99 1.29
C ILE A 493 -22.03 -22.01 1.94
N LEU A 494 -21.53 -20.85 2.38
CA LEU A 494 -22.33 -19.74 2.91
C LEU A 494 -22.80 -18.80 1.81
#